data_AF-A0A0X9W0R0-F1
#
_entry.id   AF-A0A0X9W0R0-F1
#
_cell.length_a   1.000
_cell.length_b   1.000
_cell.length_c   1.000
_cell.angle_alpha   90.00
_cell.angle_beta   90.00
_cell.angle_gamma   90.00
#
_symmetry.space_group_name_H-M   'P 1'
#
loop_
_entity.id
_entity.type
_entity.pdbx_description
1 polymer ?
#
loop_
_entity_poly.entity_id
_entity_poly.type
_entity_poly.pdbx_seq_one_letter_code
_entity_poly.pdbx_strand_id
1 'polypeptide(L)'
;MYKVIYMKADYEPWWQFEGWEEHVVTEVTYDNEQEASQYLQQLIEEFSKKYMNMMHKKERFWAFWSDDEREYCENCADCLPVYHGVIWEVVEENVKK
;
A
#
# COMPACT_ATOMS: atom_id res chain seq x y z
N MET A 1 5.12 -10.80 -14.34
CA MET A 1 5.66 -9.53 -13.81
C MET A 1 5.26 -9.41 -12.34
N TYR A 2 6.00 -8.62 -11.57
CA TYR A 2 5.77 -8.40 -10.15
C TYR A 2 5.55 -6.91 -9.92
N LYS A 3 4.50 -6.56 -9.19
CA LYS A 3 4.13 -5.17 -8.94
C LYS A 3 4.17 -4.88 -7.45
N VAL A 4 4.79 -3.77 -7.09
CA VAL A 4 4.75 -3.19 -5.75
C VAL A 4 3.96 -1.89 -5.82
N ILE A 5 2.88 -1.80 -5.06
CA ILE A 5 1.99 -0.63 -5.01
C ILE A 5 2.14 0.03 -3.65
N TYR A 6 2.21 1.36 -3.66
CA TYR A 6 2.03 2.19 -2.48
C TYR A 6 0.78 3.06 -2.65
N MET A 7 -0.04 3.12 -1.62
CA MET A 7 -1.27 3.90 -1.57
C MET A 7 -1.46 4.59 -0.23
N LYS A 8 -2.34 5.58 -0.20
CA LYS A 8 -2.68 6.33 1.02
C LYS A 8 -4.20 6.50 1.13
N ALA A 9 -4.78 6.02 2.21
CA ALA A 9 -6.24 6.05 2.43
C ALA A 9 -6.57 6.45 3.87
N ASP A 10 -7.80 6.90 4.07
CA ASP A 10 -8.38 7.29 5.36
C ASP A 10 -9.12 6.13 6.08
N TYR A 11 -9.03 4.91 5.55
CA TYR A 11 -9.67 3.71 6.09
C TYR A 11 -8.84 2.43 5.88
N GLU A 12 -9.03 1.43 6.75
CA GLU A 12 -8.37 0.12 6.72
C GLU A 12 -9.35 -0.97 7.24
N PRO A 13 -9.47 -2.16 6.63
CA PRO A 13 -8.73 -2.68 5.47
C PRO A 13 -9.23 -2.15 4.11
N TRP A 14 -8.42 -1.40 3.36
CA TRP A 14 -8.86 -0.83 2.08
C TRP A 14 -9.09 -1.87 0.97
N TRP A 15 -8.30 -2.94 0.96
CA TRP A 15 -8.32 -3.98 -0.09
C TRP A 15 -9.61 -4.82 -0.14
N GLN A 16 -10.57 -4.57 0.77
CA GLN A 16 -11.88 -5.21 0.78
C GLN A 16 -12.96 -4.37 0.08
N PHE A 17 -12.65 -3.12 -0.27
CA PHE A 17 -13.59 -2.18 -0.86
C PHE A 17 -13.26 -1.92 -2.32
N GLU A 18 -14.28 -1.72 -3.16
CA GLU A 18 -14.09 -1.27 -4.54
C GLU A 18 -13.58 0.18 -4.57
N GLY A 19 -12.84 0.56 -5.61
CA GLY A 19 -12.32 1.92 -5.77
C GLY A 19 -11.05 2.23 -4.97
N TRP A 20 -10.51 1.29 -4.19
CA TRP A 20 -9.26 1.49 -3.44
C TRP A 20 -8.08 1.89 -4.36
N GLU A 21 -8.12 1.47 -5.63
CA GLU A 21 -7.12 1.81 -6.65
C GLU A 21 -7.03 3.32 -6.92
N GLU A 22 -8.08 4.10 -6.64
CA GLU A 22 -8.08 5.57 -6.77
C GLU A 22 -7.16 6.26 -5.75
N HIS A 23 -6.78 5.53 -4.69
CA HIS A 23 -5.91 6.01 -3.62
C HIS A 23 -4.43 5.64 -3.83
N VAL A 24 -4.10 5.03 -4.97
CA VAL A 24 -2.74 4.65 -5.34
C VAL A 24 -1.87 5.89 -5.53
N VAL A 25 -0.72 5.90 -4.86
CA VAL A 25 0.26 6.98 -4.92
C VAL A 25 1.39 6.63 -5.89
N THR A 26 1.89 5.40 -5.83
CA THR A 26 2.89 4.89 -6.79
C THR A 26 2.69 3.42 -7.07
N GLU A 27 3.00 3.02 -8.31
CA GLU A 27 3.08 1.62 -8.72
C GLU A 27 4.40 1.39 -9.44
N VAL A 28 5.12 0.34 -9.06
CA VAL A 28 6.36 -0.05 -9.74
C VAL A 28 6.25 -1.51 -10.15
N THR A 29 6.51 -1.78 -11.42
CA THR A 29 6.48 -3.13 -12.00
C THR A 29 7.88 -3.56 -12.36
N TYR A 30 8.20 -4.81 -12.05
CA TYR A 30 9.47 -5.46 -12.38
C TYR A 30 9.21 -6.78 -13.11
N ASP A 31 10.11 -7.14 -14.01
CA ASP A 31 10.10 -8.46 -14.64
C ASP A 31 10.71 -9.53 -13.71
N ASN A 32 11.63 -9.12 -12.84
CA ASN A 32 12.33 -9.99 -11.90
C ASN A 32 11.73 -9.91 -10.49
N GLU A 33 11.36 -11.06 -9.93
CA GLU A 33 10.88 -11.20 -8.55
C GLU A 33 11.87 -10.68 -7.51
N GLN A 34 13.16 -10.92 -7.73
CA GLN A 34 14.21 -10.54 -6.78
C GLN A 34 14.34 -9.03 -6.69
N GLU A 35 14.24 -8.32 -7.81
CA GLU A 35 14.29 -6.85 -7.82
C GLU A 35 13.05 -6.25 -7.16
N ALA A 36 11.85 -6.78 -7.48
CA ALA A 36 10.61 -6.34 -6.85
C ALA A 36 10.61 -6.60 -5.33
N SER A 37 11.05 -7.78 -4.90
CA SER A 37 11.06 -8.14 -3.49
C SER A 37 12.10 -7.35 -2.69
N GLN A 38 13.25 -7.02 -3.29
CA GLN A 38 14.20 -6.09 -2.70
C GLN A 38 13.59 -4.70 -2.52
N TYR A 39 12.91 -4.18 -3.54
CA TYR A 39 12.22 -2.89 -3.45
C TYR A 39 11.12 -2.91 -2.39
N LEU A 40 10.30 -3.96 -2.35
CA LEU A 40 9.27 -4.15 -1.33
C LEU A 40 9.86 -4.14 0.09
N GLN A 41 10.94 -4.88 0.32
CA GLN A 41 11.60 -4.94 1.63
C GLN A 41 12.15 -3.57 2.06
N GLN A 42 12.78 -2.84 1.14
CA GLN A 42 13.26 -1.49 1.41
C GLN A 42 12.12 -0.55 1.81
N LEU A 43 11.00 -0.61 1.09
CA LEU A 43 9.83 0.20 1.37
C LEU A 43 9.20 -0.14 2.74
N ILE A 44 9.07 -1.44 3.05
CA ILE A 44 8.59 -1.91 4.36
C ILE A 44 9.52 -1.43 5.48
N GLU A 45 10.83 -1.54 5.32
CA GLU A 45 11.81 -1.09 6.31
C GLU A 45 11.76 0.44 6.52
N GLU A 46 11.64 1.21 5.44
CA GLU A 46 11.48 2.66 5.52
C GLU A 46 10.22 3.03 6.28
N PHE A 47 9.09 2.40 5.94
CA PHE A 47 7.79 2.70 6.55
C PHE A 47 7.76 2.24 8.00
N SER A 48 8.37 1.10 8.35
CA SER A 48 8.49 0.63 9.72
C SER A 48 9.33 1.55 10.61
N LYS A 49 10.24 2.35 10.03
CA LYS A 49 11.00 3.39 10.77
C LYS A 49 10.21 4.67 10.91
N LYS A 50 9.32 4.96 9.97
CA LYS A 50 8.55 6.21 9.91
C LYS A 50 7.26 6.15 10.72
N TYR A 51 6.59 5.01 10.73
CA TYR A 51 5.28 4.84 11.36
C TYR A 51 5.36 3.91 12.57
N MET A 52 4.59 4.22 13.61
CA MET A 52 4.64 3.50 14.88
C MET A 52 3.97 2.12 14.81
N ASN A 53 2.94 1.99 13.98
CA ASN A 53 2.13 0.80 13.88
C ASN A 53 2.26 0.16 12.50
N MET A 54 2.20 -1.17 12.47
CA MET A 54 2.16 -1.96 11.24
C MET A 54 1.21 -3.15 11.38
N MET A 55 0.50 -3.47 10.30
CA MET A 55 -0.24 -4.71 10.12
C MET A 55 0.15 -5.37 8.79
N HIS A 56 0.26 -6.70 8.79
CA HIS A 56 0.51 -7.50 7.59
C HIS A 56 -0.58 -8.57 7.43
N LYS A 57 -1.18 -8.68 6.24
CA LYS A 57 -2.29 -9.60 5.94
C LYS A 57 -2.13 -10.27 4.58
N LYS A 58 -2.62 -11.52 4.51
CA LYS A 58 -2.67 -12.35 3.28
C LYS A 58 -1.34 -12.43 2.52
N GLU A 59 -0.21 -12.32 3.23
CA GLU A 59 1.14 -12.43 2.68
C GLU A 59 1.51 -11.37 1.62
N ARG A 60 0.65 -10.35 1.44
CA ARG A 60 0.80 -9.39 0.33
C ARG A 60 0.30 -7.98 0.62
N PHE A 61 -0.31 -7.73 1.78
CA PHE A 61 -0.82 -6.42 2.17
C PHE A 61 -0.16 -5.96 3.45
N TRP A 62 0.51 -4.82 3.42
CA TRP A 62 1.07 -4.15 4.58
C TRP A 62 0.36 -2.82 4.77
N ALA A 63 0.05 -2.52 6.01
CA ALA A 63 -0.52 -1.25 6.42
C ALA A 63 0.32 -0.64 7.51
N PHE A 64 0.58 0.66 7.40
CA PHE A 64 1.37 1.44 8.34
C PHE A 64 0.62 2.70 8.72
N TRP A 65 0.68 3.09 9.99
CA TRP A 65 0.07 4.33 10.47
C TRP A 65 0.71 4.77 11.80
N SER A 66 0.53 6.05 12.12
CA SER A 66 0.85 6.62 13.43
C SER A 66 -0.40 7.30 13.98
N ASP A 67 -0.64 7.22 15.28
CA ASP A 67 -1.86 7.77 15.90
C ASP A 67 -1.95 9.31 15.78
N ASP A 68 -0.79 9.96 15.62
CA ASP A 68 -0.64 11.40 15.41
C ASP A 68 -0.71 11.85 13.95
N GLU A 69 -0.66 10.92 12.98
CA GLU A 69 -0.76 11.27 11.56
C GLU A 69 -2.22 11.34 11.12
N ARG A 70 -2.67 12.55 10.82
CA ARG A 70 -4.03 12.83 10.38
C ARG A 70 -4.06 13.90 9.29
N GLU A 71 -5.04 13.79 8.40
CA GLU A 71 -5.28 14.77 7.33
C GLU A 71 -6.69 15.35 7.45
N TYR A 72 -6.80 16.66 7.20
CA TYR A 72 -8.10 17.33 7.20
C TYR A 72 -8.86 16.99 5.92
N CYS A 73 -10.02 16.36 6.07
CA CYS A 73 -10.93 16.09 4.98
C CYS A 73 -12.03 17.16 4.95
N GLU A 74 -12.04 18.00 3.92
CA GLU A 74 -13.04 19.07 3.75
C GLU A 74 -14.47 18.53 3.68
N ASN A 75 -14.67 17.39 3.00
CA ASN A 75 -15.98 16.76 2.86
C ASN A 75 -16.53 16.24 4.20
N CYS A 76 -15.65 15.81 5.11
CA CYS A 76 -16.03 15.33 6.44
C CYS A 76 -16.01 16.43 7.50
N ALA A 77 -15.36 17.56 7.20
CA ALA A 77 -15.04 18.62 8.15
C ALA A 77 -14.31 18.11 9.40
N ASP A 78 -13.44 17.10 9.24
CA ASP A 78 -12.74 16.43 10.34
C ASP A 78 -11.30 16.02 9.96
N CYS A 79 -10.45 15.77 10.96
CA CYS A 79 -9.10 15.24 10.80
C CYS A 79 -9.14 13.70 10.84
N LEU A 80 -9.07 13.08 9.67
CA LEU A 80 -9.13 11.63 9.51
C LEU A 80 -7.76 10.99 9.70
N PRO A 81 -7.70 9.76 10.24
CA PRO A 81 -6.46 9.00 10.30
C PRO A 81 -5.93 8.73 8.89
N VAL A 82 -4.61 8.60 8.79
CA VAL A 82 -3.94 8.25 7.55
C VAL A 82 -3.39 6.84 7.67
N TYR A 83 -3.67 6.03 6.66
CA TYR A 83 -3.05 4.72 6.49
C TYR A 83 -2.23 4.66 5.21
N HIS A 84 -1.03 4.11 5.35
CA HIS A 84 -0.10 3.86 4.26
C HIS A 84 -0.11 2.39 3.90
N GLY A 85 -0.59 2.09 2.70
CA GLY A 85 -0.69 0.74 2.18
C GLY A 85 0.44 0.38 1.25
N VAL A 86 1.07 -0.77 1.47
CA VAL A 86 2.01 -1.40 0.54
C VAL A 86 1.44 -2.75 0.10
N ILE A 87 1.49 -3.03 -1.21
CA ILE A 87 0.87 -4.22 -1.79
C ILE A 87 1.88 -4.93 -2.70
N TRP A 88 1.94 -6.25 -2.58
CA TRP A 88 2.63 -7.14 -3.51
C TRP A 88 1.62 -7.82 -4.44
N GLU A 89 1.81 -7.69 -5.75
CA GLU A 89 0.99 -8.37 -6.74
C GLU A 89 1.82 -9.14 -7.76
N VAL A 90 1.39 -10.37 -8.05
CA VAL A 90 1.91 -11.16 -9.16
C VAL A 90 0.99 -10.90 -10.35
N VAL A 91 1.56 -10.30 -11.40
CA VAL A 91 0.86 -10.02 -12.65
C VAL A 91 1.17 -11.15 -13.63
N GLU A 92 0.18 -12.01 -13.85
CA GLU A 92 0.21 -13.03 -14.89
C GLU A 92 -0.16 -12.39 -16.23
N GLU A 93 0.73 -12.46 -17.23
CA GLU A 93 0.38 -12.08 -18.59
C GLU A 93 -0.62 -13.10 -19.13
N ASN A 94 -1.89 -12.69 -19.26
CA ASN A 94 -2.85 -13.41 -20.07
C ASN A 94 -2.41 -13.29 -21.53
N VAL A 95 -1.53 -14.19 -21.98
CA VAL A 95 -1.32 -14.46 -23.40
C VAL A 95 -2.65 -14.99 -23.93
N LYS A 96 -3.48 -14.08 -24.46
CA LYS A 96 -4.68 -14.44 -25.22
C LYS A 96 -4.22 -15.38 -26.34
N LYS A 97 -4.58 -16.66 -26.19
CA LYS A 97 -4.50 -17.67 -27.26
C LYS A 97 -5.38 -17.28 -28.44
#